data_AF-A0A3M7L1Z5-F1
#
_entry.id   AF-A0A3M7L1Z5-F1
#
_cell.length_a   1.000
_cell.length_b   1.000
_cell.length_c   1.000
_cell.angle_alpha   90.00
_cell.angle_beta   90.00
_cell.angle_gamma   90.00
#
_symmetry.space_group_name_H-M   'P 1'
#
loop_
_entity.id
_entity.type
_entity.pdbx_description
1 polymer ?
#
loop_
_entity_poly.entity_id
_entity_poly.type
_entity_poly.pdbx_seq_one_letter_code
_entity_poly.pdbx_strand_id
1 'polypeptide(L)'
;MAATNLMIHTLLMGLVPLITFVVAKRGTLDVLLEILSAEEVSDSNRTVLGGLLALLGVNVVIVSFMICAWYETPAIVPAKKRDFV
;
A
#
# COMPACT_ATOMS: atom_id res chain seq x y z
N MET A 1 -9.19 -8.84 -16.09
CA MET A 1 -8.25 -8.99 -14.94
C MET A 1 -7.82 -7.62 -14.40
N ALA A 2 -7.57 -6.62 -15.25
CA ALA A 2 -7.29 -5.23 -14.88
C ALA A 2 -8.19 -4.61 -13.79
N ALA A 3 -9.53 -4.69 -13.94
CA ALA A 3 -10.46 -4.09 -12.98
C ALA A 3 -10.37 -4.73 -11.57
N THR A 4 -10.17 -6.05 -11.50
CA THR A 4 -10.00 -6.77 -10.23
C THR A 4 -8.66 -6.43 -9.59
N ASN A 5 -7.59 -6.33 -10.38
CA ASN A 5 -6.27 -5.92 -9.90
C ASN A 5 -6.29 -4.49 -9.35
N LEU A 6 -6.96 -3.56 -10.04
CA LEU A 6 -7.16 -2.18 -9.58
C LEU A 6 -7.93 -2.16 -8.24
N MET A 7 -9.02 -2.93 -8.14
CA MET A 7 -9.82 -3.03 -6.92
C MET A 7 -8.99 -3.56 -5.73
N ILE A 8 -8.21 -4.62 -5.94
CA ILE A 8 -7.34 -5.22 -4.91
C ILE A 8 -6.29 -4.21 -4.44
N HIS A 9 -5.60 -3.54 -5.35
CA HIS A 9 -4.56 -2.57 -4.97
C HIS A 9 -5.16 -1.34 -4.28
N THR A 10 -6.36 -0.91 -4.67
CA THR A 10 -7.09 0.17 -3.99
C THR A 10 -7.46 -0.20 -2.55
N LEU A 11 -7.96 -1.42 -2.34
CA LEU A 11 -8.22 -1.97 -1.01
C LEU A 11 -6.95 -2.05 -0.17
N LEU A 12 -5.85 -2.54 -0.75
CA LEU A 12 -4.55 -2.63 -0.08
C LEU A 12 -4.01 -1.25 0.30
N MET A 13 -4.14 -0.24 -0.55
CA MET A 13 -3.74 1.13 -0.22
C MET A 13 -4.46 1.71 1.00
N GLY A 14 -5.71 1.30 1.27
CA GLY A 14 -6.44 1.70 2.47
C GLY A 14 -6.15 0.80 3.67
N LEU A 15 -6.14 -0.52 3.47
CA LEU A 15 -6.04 -1.50 4.55
C LEU A 15 -4.63 -1.57 5.16
N VAL A 16 -3.59 -1.52 4.33
CA VAL A 16 -2.20 -1.59 4.81
C VAL A 16 -1.90 -0.50 5.83
N PRO A 17 -2.07 0.81 5.53
CA PRO A 17 -1.80 1.85 6.52
C PRO A 17 -2.70 1.74 7.75
N LEU A 18 -3.98 1.38 7.59
CA LEU A 18 -4.89 1.20 8.72
C LEU A 18 -4.43 0.10 9.68
N ILE A 19 -4.08 -1.08 9.14
CA ILE A 19 -3.58 -2.21 9.92
C ILE A 19 -2.27 -1.83 10.59
N THR A 20 -1.34 -1.19 9.86
CA THR A 20 -0.06 -0.75 10.43
C THR A 20 -0.26 0.21 11.60
N PHE A 21 -1.18 1.17 11.51
CA PHE A 21 -1.52 2.06 12.63
C PHE A 21 -2.12 1.32 13.83
N VAL A 22 -3.03 0.36 13.60
CA VAL A 22 -3.62 -0.46 14.67
C VAL A 22 -2.55 -1.29 15.37
N VAL A 23 -1.68 -1.94 14.61
CA VAL A 23 -0.57 -2.75 15.13
C VAL A 23 0.42 -1.89 15.92
N ALA A 24 0.76 -0.71 15.42
CA ALA A 24 1.62 0.24 16.13
C ALA A 24 0.99 0.71 17.46
N LYS A 25 -0.31 1.02 17.46
CA LYS A 25 -1.02 1.46 18.67
C LYS A 25 -1.21 0.36 19.71
N ARG A 26 -1.21 -0.91 19.31
CA ARG A 26 -1.28 -2.06 20.24
C ARG A 26 0.06 -2.38 20.91
N GLY A 27 1.13 -1.64 20.61
CA GLY A 27 2.46 -1.89 21.17
C GLY A 27 3.18 -3.09 20.54
N THR A 28 2.64 -3.67 19.45
CA THR A 28 3.30 -4.80 18.77
C THR A 28 4.66 -4.42 18.17
N LEU A 29 4.88 -3.13 17.93
CA LEU A 29 6.13 -2.59 17.40
C LEU A 29 7.05 -2.03 18.49
N ASP A 30 6.73 -2.24 19.77
CA ASP A 30 7.53 -1.71 20.88
C ASP A 30 8.95 -2.30 20.88
N VAL A 31 9.09 -3.58 20.52
CA VAL A 31 10.40 -4.23 20.33
C VAL A 31 11.24 -3.52 19.27
N LEU A 32 10.62 -3.00 18.21
CA LEU A 32 11.33 -2.22 17.20
C LEU A 32 11.74 -0.85 17.74
N LEU A 33 10.91 -0.21 18.56
CA LEU A 33 11.26 1.05 19.23
C LEU A 33 12.43 0.87 20.21
N GLU A 34 12.45 -0.24 20.95
CA GLU A 34 13.56 -0.60 21.84
C GLU A 34 14.85 -0.86 21.06
N ILE A 35 14.80 -1.60 19.94
CA ILE A 35 15.97 -1.82 19.06
C ILE A 35 16.47 -0.51 18.47
N LEU A 36 15.57 0.39 18.10
CA LEU A 36 15.90 1.72 17.59
C LEU A 36 16.42 2.68 18.68
N SER A 37 16.63 2.18 19.91
CA SER A 37 17.13 2.95 21.04
C SER A 37 16.27 4.18 21.36
N ALA A 38 14.95 4.07 21.20
CA ALA A 38 14.04 5.11 21.63
C ALA A 38 14.16 5.29 23.15
N GLU A 39 14.51 6.50 23.57
CA GLU A 39 14.77 6.86 24.98
C GLU A 39 13.54 6.60 25.88
N GLU A 40 12.34 6.69 25.31
CA GLU A 40 11.08 6.26 25.92
C GLU A 40 10.13 5.64 24.88
N VAL A 41 9.47 4.52 25.25
CA VAL A 41 8.34 3.96 24.48
C VAL A 41 7.10 4.79 24.77
N SER A 42 7.02 5.97 24.15
CA SER A 42 5.88 6.88 24.26
C SER A 42 4.85 6.64 23.16
N ASP A 43 3.59 7.02 23.42
CA ASP A 43 2.53 6.98 22.43
C ASP A 43 2.82 7.86 21.21
N SER A 44 3.65 8.90 21.38
CA SER A 44 4.15 9.73 20.27
C SER A 44 5.06 8.91 19.36
N ASN A 45 6.05 8.21 19.93
CA ASN A 45 7.01 7.39 19.18
C ASN A 45 6.33 6.23 18.45
N ARG A 46 5.33 5.59 19.08
CA ARG A 46 4.48 4.57 18.43
C ARG A 46 3.71 5.13 17.24
N THR A 47 3.18 6.35 17.37
CA THR A 47 2.44 7.02 16.28
C THR A 47 3.36 7.37 15.12
N VAL A 48 4.56 7.89 15.41
CA VAL A 48 5.57 8.21 14.39
C VAL A 48 6.04 6.96 13.67
N LEU A 49 6.41 5.90 14.41
CA LEU A 49 6.87 4.64 13.81
C LEU A 49 5.75 3.99 12.98
N GLY A 50 4.53 3.92 13.51
CA GLY A 50 3.37 3.43 12.78
C GLY A 50 3.11 4.23 11.49
N GLY A 51 3.22 5.55 11.56
CA GLY A 51 3.10 6.43 10.40
C GLY A 51 4.16 6.19 9.35
N LEU A 52 5.43 6.05 9.74
CA LEU A 52 6.53 5.75 8.83
C LEU A 52 6.35 4.41 8.12
N LEU A 53 5.98 3.37 8.88
CA LEU A 53 5.74 2.03 8.32
C LEU A 53 4.51 2.00 7.43
N ALA A 54 3.46 2.76 7.76
CA ALA A 54 2.28 2.90 6.92
C ALA A 54 2.61 3.55 5.58
N LEU A 55 3.44 4.60 5.61
CA LEU A 55 3.94 5.30 4.41
C LEU A 55 4.78 4.36 3.52
N LEU A 56 5.70 3.60 4.13
CA LEU A 56 6.47 2.56 3.44
C LEU A 56 5.57 1.50 2.82
N GLY A 57 4.58 1.00 3.57
CA GLY A 57 3.63 -0.01 3.10
C GLY A 57 2.83 0.44 1.89
N VAL A 58 2.33 1.69 1.89
CA VAL A 58 1.62 2.25 0.74
C VAL A 58 2.52 2.34 -0.49
N ASN A 59 3.78 2.75 -0.33
CA ASN A 59 4.74 2.79 -1.44
C ASN A 59 4.97 1.40 -2.05
N VAL A 60 5.08 0.35 -1.22
CA VAL A 60 5.20 -1.04 -1.70
C VAL A 60 3.98 -1.46 -2.53
N VAL A 61 2.77 -1.10 -2.08
CA VAL A 61 1.53 -1.39 -2.82
C VAL A 61 1.49 -0.66 -4.16
N ILE A 62 1.94 0.61 -4.22
CA ILE A 62 2.03 1.38 -5.47
C ILE A 62 3.02 0.72 -6.44
N VAL A 63 4.22 0.35 -5.97
CA VAL A 63 5.24 -0.30 -6.81
C VAL A 63 4.73 -1.64 -7.34
N SER A 64 4.09 -2.45 -6.48
CA SER A 64 3.44 -3.70 -6.89
C SER A 64 2.39 -3.46 -7.97
N PHE A 65 1.54 -2.44 -7.80
CA PHE A 65 0.54 -2.06 -8.79
C PHE A 65 1.18 -1.68 -10.13
N MET A 66 2.24 -0.86 -10.13
CA MET A 66 2.96 -0.45 -11.34
C MET A 66 3.55 -1.65 -12.08
N ILE A 67 4.13 -2.60 -11.34
CA ILE A 67 4.65 -3.85 -11.90
C ILE A 67 3.52 -4.64 -12.56
N CYS A 68 2.41 -4.87 -11.85
CA CYS A 68 1.26 -5.57 -12.40
C CYS A 68 0.71 -4.87 -13.66
N ALA A 69 0.59 -3.54 -13.65
CA ALA A 69 0.13 -2.75 -14.78
C ALA A 69 1.10 -2.83 -15.98
N TRP A 70 2.41 -2.92 -15.74
CA TRP A 70 3.41 -3.08 -16.80
C TRP A 70 3.32 -4.44 -17.49
N TYR A 71 3.00 -5.49 -16.74
CA TYR A 71 2.85 -6.85 -17.28
C TYR A 71 1.47 -7.14 -17.86
N GLU A 72 0.46 -6.31 -17.58
CA GLU A 72 -0.84 -6.44 -18.25
C GLU A 72 -0.68 -6.08 -19.73
N THR A 73 -0.80 -7.09 -20.59
CA THR A 73 -0.82 -6.91 -22.05
C THR A 73 -1.90 -5.87 -22.40
N PRO A 74 -1.58 -4.81 -23.15
CA PRO A 74 -2.57 -3.79 -23.49
C PRO A 74 -3.75 -4.49 -24.17
N ALA A 75 -4.93 -4.33 -23.59
CA ALA A 75 -6.15 -4.84 -24.19
C ALA A 75 -6.22 -4.26 -25.61
N ILE A 76 -6.15 -5.13 -26.62
CA ILE A 76 -6.32 -4.75 -28.02
C ILE A 76 -7.68 -4.08 -28.09
N VAL A 77 -7.70 -2.75 -28.15
CA VAL A 77 -8.93 -1.98 -28.38
C VAL A 77 -9.38 -2.39 -29.78
N PRO A 78 -10.50 -3.10 -29.95
CA PRO A 78 -10.96 -3.42 -31.28
C PRO A 78 -11.22 -2.08 -31.96
N ALA A 79 -10.44 -1.78 -33.00
CA ALA A 79 -10.63 -0.59 -33.81
C ALA A 79 -12.10 -0.56 -34.21
N LYS A 80 -12.84 0.42 -33.70
CA LYS A 80 -14.22 0.68 -34.10
C LYS A 80 -14.18 0.83 -35.61
N LYS A 81 -14.62 -0.20 -36.35
CA LYS A 81 -14.83 -0.13 -37.80
C LYS A 81 -15.69 1.11 -38.01
N ARG A 82 -15.09 2.17 -38.56
CA ARG A 82 -15.85 3.26 -39.13
C ARG A 82 -16.49 2.67 -40.37
N ASP A 83 -17.74 2.25 -40.23
CA ASP A 83 -18.61 2.01 -41.37
C ASP A 83 -18.78 3.38 -42.04
N PHE A 84 -17.98 3.62 -43.08
CA PHE A 84 -18.22 4.72 -44.00
C PHE A 84 -19.44 4.31 -44.83
N VAL A 85 -20.56 5.00 -44.57
CA VAL A 85 -21.74 5.04 -45.44
C VAL A 85 -21.57 6.21 -46.40
#